data_AF-A0A1U7Y317-F1
#
_entry.id   AF-A0A1U7Y317-F1
#
_cell.length_a   1.000
_cell.length_b   1.000
_cell.length_c   1.000
_cell.angle_alpha   90.00
_cell.angle_beta   90.00
_cell.angle_gamma   90.00
#
_symmetry.space_group_name_H-M   'P 1'
#
loop_
_entity.id
_entity.type
_entity.pdbx_description
1 polymer ?
#
loop_
_entity_poly.entity_id
_entity_poly.type
_entity_poly.pdbx_seq_one_letter_code
_entity_poly.pdbx_strand_id
1 'polypeptide(L)'
;MAARILANLLVMGSGIMVRAFAQAYRQALANASKNGVAQEAVQNIKRASKNMTESEARQILGVAEHSSWEDVLQRYDNLFERNAKNGSFYLQSKVHRAKECLESLYQSKAQGPN
;
A
#
# COMPACT_ATOMS: atom_id res chain seq x y z
N MET A 1 10.01 -53.81 35.96
CA MET A 1 9.39 -52.54 36.45
C MET A 1 9.82 -51.31 35.64
N ALA A 2 11.10 -51.15 35.27
CA ALA A 2 11.60 -49.97 34.54
C ALA A 2 10.90 -49.68 33.19
N ALA A 3 10.64 -50.69 32.36
CA ALA A 3 9.97 -50.52 31.07
C ALA A 3 8.52 -49.98 31.19
N ARG A 4 7.83 -50.31 32.29
CA ARG A 4 6.45 -49.87 32.55
C ARG A 4 6.39 -48.41 33.01
N ILE A 5 7.44 -47.94 33.69
CA ILE A 5 7.60 -46.53 34.12
C ILE A 5 7.94 -45.65 32.91
N LEU A 6 8.85 -46.11 32.03
CA LEU A 6 9.20 -45.38 30.80
C LEU A 6 8.02 -45.27 29.82
N ALA A 7 7.23 -46.34 29.66
CA ALA A 7 6.03 -46.32 28.82
C ALA A 7 4.98 -45.32 29.34
N ASN A 8 4.75 -45.26 30.66
CA ASN A 8 3.83 -44.30 31.25
C ASN A 8 4.33 -42.85 31.11
N LEU A 9 5.64 -42.62 31.22
CA LEU A 9 6.24 -41.29 31.05
C LEU A 9 6.10 -40.78 29.60
N LEU A 10 6.30 -41.67 28.62
CA LEU A 10 6.18 -41.36 27.19
C LEU A 10 4.72 -41.05 26.79
N VAL A 11 3.77 -41.85 27.29
CA VAL A 11 2.34 -41.67 27.04
C VAL A 11 1.81 -40.40 27.72
N MET A 12 2.25 -40.10 28.94
CA MET A 12 1.86 -38.87 29.63
C MET A 12 2.52 -37.61 29.04
N GLY A 13 3.76 -37.70 28.55
CA GLY A 13 4.48 -36.56 27.96
C GLY A 13 4.01 -36.17 26.55
N SER A 14 3.62 -37.16 25.74
CA SER A 14 3.23 -36.93 24.33
C SER A 14 1.88 -36.22 24.18
N GLY A 15 0.92 -36.46 25.07
CA GLY A 15 -0.43 -35.91 24.97
C GLY A 15 -0.54 -34.39 25.21
N ILE A 16 0.48 -33.76 25.79
CA ILE A 16 0.52 -32.32 26.07
C ILE A 16 0.99 -31.54 24.84
N MET A 17 2.01 -32.04 24.12
CA MET A 17 2.52 -31.40 22.91
C MET A 17 1.46 -31.37 21.81
N VAL A 18 0.76 -32.48 21.56
CA VAL A 18 -0.27 -32.56 20.49
C VAL A 18 -1.41 -31.56 20.74
N ARG A 19 -1.85 -31.40 21.99
CA ARG A 19 -2.89 -30.42 22.35
C ARG A 19 -2.40 -28.99 22.20
N ALA A 20 -1.16 -28.70 22.57
CA ALA A 20 -0.56 -27.38 22.40
C ALA A 20 -0.44 -26.99 20.91
N PHE A 21 -0.01 -27.92 20.05
CA PHE A 21 0.05 -27.67 18.61
C PHE A 21 -1.34 -27.46 17.99
N ALA A 22 -2.33 -28.27 18.36
CA ALA A 22 -3.70 -28.11 17.87
C ALA A 22 -4.33 -26.78 18.34
N GLN A 23 -4.08 -26.37 19.58
CA GLN A 23 -4.54 -25.08 20.11
C GLN A 23 -3.83 -23.91 19.43
N ALA A 24 -2.51 -23.98 19.24
CA ALA A 24 -1.74 -22.98 18.54
C ALA A 24 -2.18 -22.86 17.07
N TYR A 25 -2.47 -23.98 16.40
CA TYR A 25 -2.99 -23.99 15.03
C TYR A 25 -4.39 -23.35 14.93
N ARG A 26 -5.30 -23.69 15.86
CA ARG A 26 -6.62 -23.04 15.95
C ARG A 26 -6.52 -21.55 16.28
N GLN A 27 -5.59 -21.16 17.15
CA GLN A 27 -5.31 -19.75 17.45
C GLN A 27 -4.71 -19.03 16.26
N ALA A 28 -3.79 -19.64 15.51
CA ALA A 28 -3.23 -19.06 14.30
C ALA A 28 -4.29 -18.82 13.23
N LEU A 29 -5.21 -19.76 13.02
CA LEU A 29 -6.34 -19.59 12.12
C LEU A 29 -7.31 -18.49 12.59
N ALA A 30 -7.69 -18.50 13.86
CA ALA A 30 -8.56 -17.47 14.43
C ALA A 30 -7.92 -16.08 14.38
N ASN A 31 -6.61 -16.00 14.60
CA ASN A 31 -5.82 -14.78 14.50
C ASN A 31 -5.65 -14.33 13.05
N ALA A 32 -5.50 -15.22 12.08
CA ALA A 32 -5.51 -14.85 10.66
C ALA A 32 -6.85 -14.23 10.23
N SER A 33 -7.97 -14.75 10.77
CA SER A 33 -9.30 -14.18 10.55
C SER A 33 -9.55 -12.86 11.30
N LYS A 34 -8.87 -12.62 12.43
CA LYS A 34 -9.04 -11.42 13.27
C LYS A 34 -8.00 -10.31 13.03
N ASN A 35 -6.78 -10.63 12.61
CA ASN A 35 -5.63 -9.73 12.62
C ASN A 35 -5.47 -8.91 11.34
N GLY A 36 -6.56 -8.68 10.61
CA GLY A 36 -6.60 -7.54 9.70
C GLY A 36 -5.91 -7.71 8.36
N VAL A 37 -5.70 -8.91 7.82
CA VAL A 37 -5.23 -9.05 6.42
C VAL A 37 -6.26 -8.43 5.45
N ALA A 38 -7.55 -8.62 5.71
CA ALA A 38 -8.63 -7.93 5.01
C ALA A 38 -8.66 -6.42 5.31
N GLN A 39 -8.31 -6.02 6.53
CA GLN A 39 -8.36 -4.63 6.97
C GLN A 39 -7.16 -3.82 6.49
N GLU A 40 -5.98 -4.42 6.39
CA GLU A 40 -4.78 -3.89 5.75
C GLU A 40 -4.95 -3.84 4.24
N ALA A 41 -5.53 -4.85 3.59
CA ALA A 41 -5.86 -4.77 2.17
C ALA A 41 -6.87 -3.63 1.90
N VAL A 42 -7.93 -3.52 2.71
CA VAL A 42 -8.92 -2.43 2.60
C VAL A 42 -8.29 -1.07 2.96
N GLN A 43 -7.42 -0.99 3.96
CA GLN A 43 -6.70 0.24 4.28
C GLN A 43 -5.69 0.61 3.21
N ASN A 44 -5.02 -0.35 2.58
CA ASN A 44 -4.08 -0.13 1.50
C ASN A 44 -4.83 0.33 0.25
N ILE A 45 -6.00 -0.24 -0.05
CA ILE A 45 -6.91 0.26 -1.08
C ILE A 45 -7.38 1.68 -0.75
N LYS A 46 -7.75 1.97 0.50
CA LYS A 46 -8.15 3.33 0.95
C LYS A 46 -7.00 4.34 0.92
N ARG A 47 -5.76 3.89 1.15
CA ARG A 47 -4.55 4.72 1.03
C ARG A 47 -4.19 4.95 -0.43
N ALA A 48 -4.33 3.93 -1.28
CA ALA A 48 -4.19 4.04 -2.73
C ALA A 48 -5.26 4.98 -3.33
N SER A 49 -6.50 4.95 -2.84
CA SER A 49 -7.54 5.92 -3.21
C SER A 49 -7.30 7.33 -2.67
N LYS A 50 -6.35 7.51 -1.76
CA LYS A 50 -5.88 8.83 -1.28
C LYS A 50 -4.77 9.39 -2.16
N ASN A 51 -4.15 8.54 -2.98
CA ASN A 51 -3.16 8.96 -3.96
C ASN A 51 -3.88 9.49 -5.20
N MET A 52 -3.38 10.61 -5.72
CA MET A 52 -3.93 11.25 -6.90
C MET A 52 -3.88 10.30 -8.11
N THR A 53 -4.97 10.23 -8.87
CA THR A 53 -5.01 9.43 -10.10
C THR A 53 -4.39 10.18 -11.27
N GLU A 54 -3.94 9.46 -12.30
CA GLU A 54 -3.41 10.07 -13.53
C GLU A 54 -4.43 11.01 -14.19
N SER A 55 -5.70 10.60 -14.26
CA SER A 55 -6.78 11.42 -14.81
C SER A 55 -7.00 12.70 -13.99
N GLU A 56 -6.99 12.60 -12.67
CA GLU A 56 -7.09 13.78 -11.79
C GLU A 56 -5.89 14.71 -11.96
N ALA A 57 -4.68 14.17 -12.01
CA ALA A 57 -3.46 14.95 -12.20
C ALA A 57 -3.48 15.72 -13.53
N ARG A 58 -3.90 15.07 -14.62
CA ARG A 58 -4.08 15.73 -15.92
C ARG A 58 -5.13 16.82 -15.89
N GLN A 59 -6.25 16.59 -15.21
CA GLN A 59 -7.30 17.60 -15.06
C GLN A 59 -6.80 18.81 -14.25
N ILE A 60 -6.05 18.59 -13.17
CA ILE A 60 -5.45 19.67 -12.36
C ILE A 60 -4.48 20.53 -13.19
N LEU A 61 -3.66 19.90 -14.04
CA LEU A 61 -2.69 20.60 -14.88
C LEU A 61 -3.29 21.11 -16.21
N GLY A 62 -4.52 20.70 -16.55
CA GLY A 62 -5.20 21.08 -17.79
C GLY A 62 -4.49 20.53 -19.05
N VAL A 63 -3.95 19.32 -18.97
CA VAL A 63 -3.21 18.67 -20.07
C VAL A 63 -3.98 17.49 -20.65
N ALA A 64 -3.86 17.27 -21.95
CA ALA A 64 -4.44 16.13 -22.64
C ALA A 64 -3.64 14.84 -22.37
N GLU A 65 -4.23 13.68 -22.66
CA GLU A 65 -3.64 12.37 -22.41
C GLU A 65 -2.28 12.15 -23.10
N HIS A 66 -2.14 12.69 -24.32
CA HIS A 66 -0.94 12.56 -25.17
C HIS A 66 -0.05 13.81 -25.15
N SER A 67 -0.18 14.66 -24.13
CA SER A 67 0.68 15.85 -24.01
C SER A 67 2.14 15.44 -23.80
N SER A 68 3.08 16.20 -24.37
CA SER A 68 4.50 15.99 -24.14
C SER A 68 4.86 16.27 -22.68
N TRP A 69 6.00 15.73 -22.23
CA TRP A 69 6.47 16.02 -20.88
C TRP A 69 6.84 17.51 -20.72
N GLU A 70 7.38 18.11 -21.78
CA GLU A 70 7.65 19.55 -21.82
C GLU A 70 6.37 20.39 -21.61
N ASP A 71 5.26 20.03 -22.26
CA ASP A 71 3.98 20.72 -22.09
C ASP A 71 3.47 20.61 -20.64
N VAL A 72 3.64 19.43 -20.02
CA VAL A 72 3.26 19.21 -18.62
C VAL A 72 4.06 20.10 -17.67
N LEU A 73 5.38 20.20 -17.88
CA LEU A 73 6.26 21.07 -17.08
C LEU A 73 5.89 22.54 -17.27
N GLN A 74 5.68 22.98 -18.50
CA GLN A 74 5.29 24.36 -18.79
C GLN A 74 3.97 24.74 -18.10
N ARG A 75 2.98 23.84 -18.13
CA ARG A 75 1.69 24.04 -17.44
C ARG A 75 1.86 24.06 -15.93
N TYR A 76 2.66 23.15 -15.39
CA TYR A 76 2.99 23.09 -13.98
C TYR A 76 3.62 24.40 -13.50
N ASP A 77 4.67 24.88 -14.16
CA ASP A 77 5.40 26.09 -13.75
C ASP A 77 4.47 27.31 -13.74
N ASN A 78 3.67 27.48 -14.80
CA ASN A 78 2.71 28.58 -14.88
C ASN A 78 1.68 28.54 -13.74
N LEU A 79 1.10 27.36 -13.47
CA LEU A 79 0.12 27.18 -12.41
C LEU A 79 0.75 27.35 -11.03
N PHE A 80 1.96 26.82 -10.81
CA PHE A 80 2.65 26.88 -9.54
C PHE A 80 3.03 28.31 -9.17
N GLU A 81 3.61 29.07 -10.11
CA GLU A 81 3.94 30.48 -9.91
C GLU A 81 2.69 31.34 -9.66
N ARG A 82 1.62 31.12 -10.43
CA ARG A 82 0.38 31.87 -10.26
C ARG A 82 -0.27 31.61 -8.90
N ASN A 83 -0.26 30.35 -8.45
CA ASN A 83 -0.77 29.98 -7.13
C ASN A 83 0.14 30.44 -5.99
N ALA A 84 1.46 30.57 -6.20
CA ALA A 84 2.36 31.14 -5.22
C ALA A 84 2.07 32.63 -4.96
N LYS A 85 1.67 33.38 -6.00
CA LYS A 85 1.36 34.81 -5.91
C LYS A 85 -0.05 35.07 -5.38
N ASN A 86 -1.05 34.40 -5.96
CA ASN A 86 -2.46 34.75 -5.79
C ASN A 86 -3.34 33.55 -5.36
N GLY A 87 -2.74 32.39 -5.09
CA GLY A 87 -3.46 31.18 -4.70
C GLY A 87 -3.37 30.88 -3.22
N SER A 88 -3.67 29.63 -2.87
CA SER A 88 -3.48 29.10 -1.51
C SER A 88 -2.42 28.02 -1.51
N PHE A 89 -1.79 27.81 -0.35
CA PHE A 89 -0.86 26.70 -0.14
C PHE A 89 -1.48 25.34 -0.50
N TYR A 90 -2.78 25.18 -0.27
CA TYR A 90 -3.50 23.96 -0.64
C TYR A 90 -3.55 23.76 -2.17
N LEU A 91 -3.89 24.80 -2.93
CA LEU A 91 -3.94 24.72 -4.39
C LEU A 91 -2.55 24.50 -4.99
N GLN A 92 -1.54 25.21 -4.47
CA GLN A 92 -0.15 25.00 -4.86
C GLN A 92 0.29 23.56 -4.57
N SER A 93 -0.06 23.03 -3.40
CA SER A 93 0.21 21.63 -3.04
C SER A 93 -0.47 20.66 -3.99
N LYS A 94 -1.71 20.92 -4.43
CA LYS A 94 -2.41 20.06 -5.40
C LYS A 94 -1.75 20.07 -6.77
N VAL A 95 -1.32 21.24 -7.26
CA VAL A 95 -0.56 21.37 -8.51
C VAL A 95 0.77 20.60 -8.42
N HIS A 96 1.47 20.71 -7.30
CA HIS A 96 2.71 19.96 -7.06
C HIS A 96 2.49 18.43 -7.05
N ARG A 97 1.46 17.96 -6.35
CA ARG A 97 1.12 16.52 -6.27
C ARG A 97 0.71 15.97 -7.64
N ALA A 98 0.06 16.77 -8.48
CA ALA A 98 -0.26 16.39 -9.86
C ALA A 98 1.00 16.17 -10.70
N LYS A 99 2.01 17.04 -10.57
CA LYS A 99 3.30 16.87 -11.24
C LYS A 99 4.02 15.60 -10.78
N GLU A 100 4.10 15.35 -9.48
CA GLU A 100 4.71 14.13 -8.92
C GLU A 100 4.02 12.86 -9.44
N CYS A 101 2.68 12.87 -9.51
CA CYS A 101 1.90 11.75 -10.04
C CYS A 101 2.29 11.44 -11.50
N LEU A 102 2.26 12.44 -12.39
CA LEU A 102 2.61 12.25 -13.80
C LEU A 102 4.09 11.91 -14.01
N GLU A 103 4.97 12.47 -13.18
CA GLU A 103 6.41 12.15 -13.21
C GLU A 103 6.68 10.68 -12.90
N SER A 104 6.02 10.14 -11.87
CA SER A 104 6.16 8.73 -11.51
C SER A 104 5.73 7.79 -12.65
N LEU A 105 4.68 8.16 -13.39
CA LEU A 105 4.16 7.40 -14.52
C LEU A 105 5.06 7.53 -15.75
N TYR A 106 5.59 8.72 -16.01
CA TYR A 106 6.55 8.96 -17.07
C TYR A 106 7.84 8.14 -16.86
N GLN A 107 8.39 8.14 -15.64
CA GLN A 107 9.56 7.34 -15.29
C GLN A 107 9.28 5.84 -15.37
N SER A 108 8.10 5.39 -14.93
CA SER A 108 7.69 3.99 -15.04
C SER A 108 7.57 3.53 -16.50
N LYS A 109 7.06 4.37 -17.40
CA LYS A 109 7.03 4.09 -18.84
C LYS A 109 8.44 4.08 -19.45
N ALA A 110 9.33 4.96 -19.00
CA ALA A 110 10.71 5.05 -19.47
C ALA A 110 11.57 3.85 -19.05
N GLN A 111 11.28 3.23 -17.90
CA GLN A 111 12.05 2.09 -17.39
C GLN A 111 11.71 0.74 -18.04
N GLY A 112 10.63 0.65 -18.83
CA GLY A 112 10.21 -0.59 -19.50
C GLY A 112 9.81 -1.72 -18.53
N PRO A 113 9.04 -2.73 -18.98
CA PRO A 113 8.77 -3.89 -18.14
C PRO A 113 10.08 -4.68 -17.97
N ASN A 114 10.48 -4.96 -16.74
CA ASN A 114 11.47 -6.01 -16.45
C ASN A 114 10.90 -7.39 -16.82
#